data_AF-A0AA92CJB6-F1
#
_entry.id   AF-A0AA92CJB6-F1
#
_cell.length_a   1.000
_cell.length_b   1.000
_cell.length_c   1.000
_cell.angle_alpha   90.00
_cell.angle_beta   90.00
_cell.angle_gamma   90.00
#
_symmetry.space_group_name_H-M   'P 1'
#
loop_
_entity.id
_entity.type
_entity.pdbx_description
1 polymer ?
#
loop_
_entity_poly.entity_id
_entity_poly.type
_entity_poly.pdbx_seq_one_letter_code
_entity_poly.pdbx_strand_id
1 'polypeptide(L)'
;MGDLVVKLFERGRKNPLFANDPLREIAVLSALSGTGMVPHLVTSGHFEGRHWLAYSHIEGAPWQRGAAEVARLLGRLHDQPVFAGVPAGVNGSAMLTAQTESILSQTQGGADLRALRPAGQVPPASGTSLIHGDPVPGNLVAHDGTLTLIDWQCPQKGDPAEDLALFLSPAMQFLYRGKVLSRAEEAAFLAAYPDRLVAERTEALKPWFHWRMAAYCLWKAEQGGAQDRAAMQLEIAALQSIIPSTA
;
A
#
# COMPACT_ATOMS: atom_id res chain seq x y z
N MET A 1 -21.85 -6.55 -23.74
CA MET A 1 -20.62 -7.09 -23.14
C MET A 1 -19.84 -5.88 -22.71
N GLY A 2 -19.58 -5.71 -21.41
CA GLY A 2 -18.80 -4.57 -20.92
C GLY A 2 -17.32 -4.73 -21.24
N ASP A 3 -16.55 -3.65 -21.10
CA ASP A 3 -15.11 -3.65 -21.34
C ASP A 3 -14.37 -4.55 -20.34
N LEU A 4 -13.26 -5.13 -20.78
CA LEU A 4 -12.42 -6.01 -19.99
C LEU A 4 -11.00 -5.45 -19.90
N VAL A 5 -10.39 -5.60 -18.73
CA VAL A 5 -8.96 -5.41 -18.55
C VAL A 5 -8.30 -6.78 -18.60
N VAL A 6 -7.31 -6.93 -19.49
CA VAL A 6 -6.50 -8.15 -19.60
C VAL A 6 -5.09 -7.84 -19.14
N LYS A 7 -4.62 -8.55 -18.11
CA LYS A 7 -3.30 -8.34 -17.49
C LYS A 7 -2.43 -9.56 -17.71
N LEU A 8 -1.29 -9.37 -18.38
CA LEU A 8 -0.24 -10.37 -18.56
C LEU A 8 0.92 -10.06 -17.62
N PHE A 9 1.36 -11.03 -16.83
CA PHE A 9 2.33 -10.80 -15.76
C PHE A 9 3.75 -11.03 -16.27
N GLU A 10 4.65 -10.08 -15.96
CA GLU A 10 6.07 -10.19 -16.26
C GLU A 10 6.77 -11.22 -15.37
N ARG A 11 7.84 -11.83 -15.88
CA ARG A 11 8.67 -12.77 -15.10
C ARG A 11 9.82 -12.03 -14.42
N GLY A 12 10.12 -12.43 -13.19
CA GLY A 12 11.44 -12.23 -12.58
C GLY A 12 11.77 -10.84 -12.04
N ARG A 13 10.90 -9.83 -12.19
CA ARG A 13 11.11 -8.52 -11.56
C ARG A 13 10.77 -8.60 -10.07
N LYS A 14 11.80 -8.65 -9.22
CA LYS A 14 11.63 -8.60 -7.77
C LYS A 14 11.51 -7.14 -7.33
N ASN A 15 10.35 -6.78 -6.82
CA ASN A 15 10.13 -5.51 -6.13
C ASN A 15 10.10 -5.80 -4.62
N PRO A 16 10.94 -5.12 -3.81
CA PRO A 16 11.17 -5.51 -2.42
C PRO A 16 10.04 -5.08 -1.46
N LEU A 17 9.10 -4.25 -1.92
CA LEU A 17 7.96 -3.79 -1.12
C LEU A 17 6.62 -4.28 -1.70
N PHE A 18 6.41 -4.10 -3.01
CA PHE A 18 5.16 -4.47 -3.67
C PHE A 18 5.34 -5.74 -4.50
N ALA A 19 4.65 -6.82 -4.12
CA ALA A 19 4.66 -8.05 -4.89
C ALA A 19 3.95 -7.88 -6.25
N ASN A 20 4.29 -8.74 -7.20
CA ASN A 20 3.60 -8.84 -8.49
C ASN A 20 3.15 -10.30 -8.67
N ASP A 21 2.22 -10.75 -7.82
CA ASP A 21 1.82 -12.16 -7.73
C ASP A 21 0.44 -12.41 -8.37
N PRO A 22 0.37 -13.08 -9.53
CA PRO A 22 -0.89 -13.34 -10.23
C PRO A 22 -1.83 -14.25 -9.45
N LEU A 23 -1.29 -15.21 -8.68
CA LEU A 23 -2.12 -16.18 -7.97
C LEU A 23 -2.83 -15.52 -6.80
N ARG A 24 -2.20 -14.53 -6.16
CA ARG A 24 -2.82 -13.71 -5.12
C ARG A 24 -3.95 -12.87 -5.67
N GLU A 25 -3.74 -12.22 -6.82
CA GLU A 25 -4.77 -11.40 -7.48
C GLU A 25 -5.99 -12.26 -7.85
N ILE A 26 -5.78 -13.41 -8.49
CA ILE A 26 -6.88 -14.35 -8.81
C ILE A 26 -7.63 -14.80 -7.55
N ALA A 27 -6.91 -15.18 -6.48
CA ALA A 27 -7.51 -15.69 -5.26
C ALA A 27 -8.39 -14.63 -4.57
N VAL A 28 -7.93 -13.38 -4.46
CA VAL A 28 -8.70 -12.33 -3.78
C VAL A 28 -9.86 -11.81 -4.61
N LEU A 29 -9.71 -11.68 -5.93
CA LEU A 29 -10.84 -11.34 -6.81
C LEU A 29 -11.94 -12.40 -6.73
N SER A 30 -11.57 -13.67 -6.56
CA SER A 30 -12.52 -14.76 -6.37
C SER A 30 -13.16 -14.72 -4.98
N ALA A 31 -12.35 -14.54 -3.92
CA ALA A 31 -12.82 -14.57 -2.54
C ALA A 31 -13.71 -13.37 -2.17
N LEU A 32 -13.45 -12.20 -2.76
CA LEU A 32 -14.20 -10.97 -2.53
C LEU A 32 -15.24 -10.69 -3.63
N SER A 33 -15.50 -11.66 -4.51
CA SER A 33 -16.50 -11.52 -5.57
C SER A 33 -17.88 -11.16 -5.00
N GLY A 34 -18.56 -10.21 -5.61
CA GLY A 34 -19.88 -9.73 -5.18
C GLY A 34 -19.87 -8.73 -4.02
N THR A 35 -18.72 -8.45 -3.38
CA THR A 35 -18.64 -7.44 -2.31
C THR A 35 -18.66 -6.00 -2.81
N GLY A 36 -18.43 -5.78 -4.11
CA GLY A 36 -18.25 -4.46 -4.72
C GLY A 36 -16.89 -3.79 -4.46
N MET A 37 -16.02 -4.42 -3.66
CA MET A 37 -14.68 -3.89 -3.34
C MET A 37 -13.62 -4.24 -4.37
N VAL A 38 -13.89 -5.24 -5.22
CA VAL A 38 -12.97 -5.77 -6.23
C VAL A 38 -13.65 -5.82 -7.61
N PRO A 39 -12.88 -5.76 -8.72
CA PRO A 39 -13.43 -6.04 -10.03
C PRO A 39 -13.83 -7.52 -10.15
N HIS A 40 -14.82 -7.81 -10.98
CA HIS A 40 -15.27 -9.18 -11.21
C HIS A 40 -14.25 -9.93 -12.08
N LEU A 41 -13.61 -10.95 -11.53
CA LEU A 41 -12.76 -11.86 -12.29
C LEU A 41 -13.60 -12.59 -13.33
N VAL A 42 -13.24 -12.44 -14.61
CA VAL A 42 -13.92 -13.11 -15.72
C VAL A 42 -13.26 -14.44 -16.03
N THR A 43 -11.92 -14.45 -16.14
CA THR A 43 -11.16 -15.67 -16.42
C THR A 43 -9.67 -15.46 -16.15
N SER A 44 -8.90 -16.53 -16.11
CA SER A 44 -7.45 -16.51 -15.96
C SER A 44 -6.83 -17.74 -16.61
N GLY A 45 -5.55 -17.66 -16.96
CA GLY A 45 -4.84 -18.81 -17.51
C GLY A 45 -3.36 -18.54 -17.71
N HIS A 46 -2.78 -19.32 -18.62
CA HIS A 46 -1.39 -19.21 -19.02
C HIS A 46 -1.27 -18.88 -20.51
N PHE A 47 -0.35 -17.98 -20.84
CA PHE A 47 0.02 -17.66 -22.21
C PHE A 47 1.54 -17.55 -22.30
N GLU A 48 2.16 -18.37 -23.16
CA GLU A 48 3.63 -18.48 -23.28
C GLU A 48 4.34 -18.73 -21.93
N GLY A 49 3.70 -19.54 -21.07
CA GLY A 49 4.17 -19.84 -19.71
C GLY A 49 4.16 -18.65 -18.75
N ARG A 50 3.44 -17.57 -19.06
CA ARG A 50 3.15 -16.45 -18.15
C ARG A 50 1.71 -16.53 -17.69
N HIS A 51 1.46 -16.16 -16.45
CA HIS A 51 0.09 -16.02 -15.97
C HIS A 51 -0.56 -14.79 -16.61
N TRP A 52 -1.84 -14.90 -16.91
CA TRP A 52 -2.69 -13.76 -17.24
C TRP A 52 -4.05 -13.91 -16.55
N LEU A 53 -4.72 -12.78 -16.37
CA LEU A 53 -6.10 -12.75 -15.92
C LEU A 53 -6.87 -11.65 -16.65
N ALA A 54 -8.18 -11.82 -16.72
CA ALA A 54 -9.11 -10.82 -17.23
C ALA A 54 -10.20 -10.56 -16.19
N TYR A 55 -10.47 -9.29 -15.91
CA TYR A 55 -11.56 -8.86 -15.05
C TYR A 55 -12.38 -7.74 -15.70
N SER A 56 -13.58 -7.52 -15.18
CA SER A 56 -14.46 -6.43 -15.62
C SER A 56 -13.80 -5.07 -15.43
N HIS A 57 -13.76 -4.26 -16.48
CA HIS A 57 -13.36 -2.86 -16.34
C HIS A 57 -14.34 -2.11 -15.42
N ILE A 58 -13.81 -1.31 -14.50
CA ILE A 58 -14.61 -0.43 -13.67
C ILE A 58 -14.72 0.91 -14.38
N GLU A 59 -15.92 1.26 -14.83
CA GLU A 59 -16.19 2.56 -15.45
C GLU A 59 -16.12 3.67 -14.39
N GLY A 60 -14.96 4.30 -14.26
CA GLY A 60 -14.74 5.34 -13.27
C GLY A 60 -13.47 6.14 -13.54
N ALA A 61 -13.15 7.00 -12.59
CA ALA A 61 -11.91 7.78 -12.62
C ALA A 61 -11.01 7.39 -11.45
N PRO A 62 -9.67 7.51 -11.60
CA PRO A 62 -8.76 7.40 -10.47
C PRO A 62 -9.19 8.35 -9.35
N TRP A 63 -9.11 7.88 -8.10
CA TRP A 63 -9.50 8.66 -6.93
C TRP A 63 -8.65 9.93 -6.78
N GLN A 64 -9.32 11.05 -6.47
CA GLN A 64 -8.65 12.35 -6.31
C GLN A 64 -9.01 13.09 -5.02
N ARG A 65 -10.11 12.74 -4.34
CA ARG A 65 -10.61 13.46 -3.15
C ARG A 65 -11.57 12.58 -2.34
N GLY A 66 -11.76 12.92 -1.07
CA GLY A 66 -12.64 12.15 -0.18
C GLY A 66 -11.87 11.06 0.55
N ALA A 67 -10.92 11.48 1.39
CA ALA A 67 -10.03 10.54 2.09
C ALA A 67 -10.82 9.74 3.14
N ALA A 68 -11.81 10.35 3.78
CA ALA A 68 -12.70 9.67 4.71
C ALA A 68 -13.43 8.46 4.07
N GLU A 69 -13.82 8.56 2.80
CA GLU A 69 -14.46 7.45 2.07
C GLU A 69 -13.49 6.29 1.86
N VAL A 70 -12.22 6.57 1.59
CA VAL A 70 -11.17 5.54 1.46
C VAL A 70 -10.95 4.85 2.80
N ALA A 71 -10.87 5.59 3.91
CA ALA A 71 -10.72 5.00 5.24
C ALA A 71 -11.87 4.03 5.58
N ARG A 72 -13.12 4.41 5.25
CA ARG A 72 -14.28 3.52 5.44
C ARG A 72 -14.22 2.29 4.53
N LEU A 73 -13.74 2.43 3.29
CA LEU A 73 -13.53 1.29 2.39
C LEU A 73 -12.49 0.31 2.97
N LEU A 74 -11.33 0.82 3.41
CA LEU A 74 -10.32 -0.01 4.06
C LEU A 74 -10.85 -0.67 5.33
N GLY A 75 -11.65 0.03 6.12
CA GLY A 75 -12.35 -0.56 7.27
C GLY A 75 -13.22 -1.76 6.90
N ARG A 76 -14.00 -1.67 5.81
CA ARG A 76 -14.81 -2.80 5.30
C ARG A 76 -13.96 -3.95 4.77
N LEU A 77 -12.83 -3.64 4.13
CA LEU A 77 -11.88 -4.65 3.68
C LEU A 77 -11.28 -5.40 4.87
N HIS A 78 -10.83 -4.67 5.89
CA HIS A 78 -10.15 -5.26 7.04
C HIS A 78 -11.08 -6.09 7.95
N ASP A 79 -12.39 -5.94 7.79
CA ASP A 79 -13.44 -6.75 8.42
C ASP A 79 -13.75 -8.05 7.62
N GLN A 80 -13.22 -8.19 6.40
CA GLN A 80 -13.40 -9.42 5.62
C GLN A 80 -12.63 -10.60 6.22
N PRO A 81 -13.16 -11.83 6.10
CA PRO A 81 -12.43 -13.02 6.52
C PRO A 81 -11.16 -13.19 5.68
N VAL A 82 -10.06 -13.49 6.35
CA VAL A 82 -8.83 -13.91 5.67
C VAL A 82 -9.05 -15.32 5.10
N PHE A 83 -8.85 -15.47 3.80
CA PHE A 83 -8.93 -16.75 3.11
C PHE A 83 -7.59 -17.49 3.09
N ALA A 84 -7.62 -18.78 2.77
CA ALA A 84 -6.43 -19.62 2.76
C ALA A 84 -5.42 -19.17 1.68
N GLY A 85 -4.12 -19.34 1.96
CA GLY A 85 -3.05 -19.05 1.02
C GLY A 85 -2.60 -17.58 0.96
N VAL A 86 -3.24 -16.68 1.71
CA VAL A 86 -2.77 -15.30 1.87
C VAL A 86 -1.49 -15.29 2.73
N PRO A 87 -0.38 -14.73 2.24
CA PRO A 87 0.88 -14.70 2.97
C PRO A 87 0.83 -13.77 4.19
N ALA A 88 1.64 -14.06 5.20
CA ALA A 88 1.81 -13.17 6.35
C ALA A 88 2.48 -11.86 5.92
N GLY A 89 1.94 -10.74 6.38
CA GLY A 89 2.52 -9.41 6.19
C GLY A 89 3.52 -9.02 7.27
N VAL A 90 4.22 -7.93 7.03
CA VAL A 90 5.09 -7.29 8.02
C VAL A 90 4.26 -6.75 9.18
N ASN A 91 4.73 -6.93 10.42
CA ASN A 91 3.98 -6.55 11.61
C ASN A 91 4.89 -6.00 12.73
N GLY A 92 4.59 -4.78 13.19
CA GLY A 92 5.34 -4.08 14.23
C GLY A 92 6.69 -3.52 13.76
N SER A 93 7.28 -2.69 14.62
CA SER A 93 8.46 -1.88 14.24
C SER A 93 9.70 -2.72 13.93
N ALA A 94 9.86 -3.88 14.57
CA ALA A 94 11.01 -4.76 14.37
C ALA A 94 11.03 -5.36 12.95
N MET A 95 9.89 -5.87 12.47
CA MET A 95 9.79 -6.41 11.11
C MET A 95 9.86 -5.30 10.05
N LEU A 96 9.24 -4.14 10.30
CA LEU A 96 9.39 -2.96 9.43
C LEU A 96 10.85 -2.53 9.30
N THR A 97 11.59 -2.53 10.42
CA THR A 97 13.03 -2.25 10.41
C THR A 97 13.79 -3.25 9.57
N ALA A 98 13.55 -4.55 9.77
CA ALA A 98 14.24 -5.59 9.00
C ALA A 98 13.96 -5.49 7.49
N GLN A 99 12.71 -5.23 7.09
CA GLN A 99 12.36 -5.01 5.69
C GLN A 99 13.02 -3.76 5.12
N THR A 100 13.03 -2.66 5.88
CA THR A 100 13.67 -1.40 5.47
C THR A 100 15.17 -1.59 5.23
N GLU A 101 15.86 -2.27 6.15
CA GLU A 101 17.29 -2.59 6.00
C GLU A 101 17.55 -3.49 4.78
N SER A 102 16.67 -4.45 4.51
CA SER A 102 16.75 -5.32 3.33
C SER A 102 16.51 -4.57 2.01
N ILE A 103 15.67 -3.53 2.01
CA ILE A 103 15.53 -2.62 0.87
C ILE A 103 16.81 -1.81 0.71
N LEU A 104 17.28 -1.17 1.79
CA LEU A 104 18.48 -0.32 1.77
C LEU A 104 19.76 -1.09 1.41
N SER A 105 19.85 -2.40 1.67
CA SER A 105 21.00 -3.23 1.25
C SER A 105 21.06 -3.44 -0.26
N GLN A 106 19.99 -3.12 -0.98
CA GLN A 106 19.91 -3.14 -2.44
C GLN A 106 20.09 -1.75 -3.06
N THR A 107 20.53 -0.76 -2.26
CA THR A 107 20.75 0.62 -2.70
C THR A 107 22.21 1.04 -2.53
N GLN A 108 22.68 1.96 -3.36
CA GLN A 108 24.02 2.56 -3.23
C GLN A 108 24.02 3.74 -2.24
N GLY A 109 22.92 4.52 -2.17
CA GLY A 109 22.81 5.72 -1.33
C GLY A 109 22.23 5.53 0.08
N GLY A 110 22.13 4.30 0.58
CA GLY A 110 21.33 4.02 1.78
C GLY A 110 21.90 4.48 3.12
N ALA A 111 23.12 5.04 3.18
CA ALA A 111 23.77 5.43 4.44
C ALA A 111 23.02 6.57 5.17
N ASP A 112 22.62 7.61 4.44
CA ASP A 112 21.90 8.76 5.02
C ASP A 112 20.54 8.34 5.57
N LEU A 113 19.83 7.44 4.87
CA LEU A 113 18.57 6.91 5.35
C LEU A 113 18.74 6.05 6.60
N ARG A 114 19.82 5.27 6.73
CA ARG A 114 20.09 4.51 7.96
C ARG A 114 20.29 5.40 9.18
N ALA A 115 20.87 6.60 8.99
CA ALA A 115 21.02 7.57 10.07
C ALA A 115 19.67 8.12 10.57
N LEU A 116 18.61 8.03 9.76
CA LEU A 116 17.24 8.45 10.11
C LEU A 116 16.40 7.31 10.72
N ARG A 117 17.00 6.17 11.07
CA ARG A 117 16.29 5.04 11.66
C ARG A 117 15.49 5.49 12.91
N PRO A 118 14.17 5.24 12.95
CA PRO A 118 13.37 5.59 14.12
C PRO A 118 13.80 4.85 15.39
N ALA A 119 13.75 5.56 16.51
CA ALA A 119 13.98 5.00 17.85
C ALA A 119 12.68 4.44 18.46
N GLY A 120 12.82 3.57 19.47
CA GLY A 120 11.70 2.97 20.18
C GLY A 120 11.24 1.63 19.60
N GLN A 121 10.11 1.14 20.11
CA GLN A 121 9.54 -0.14 19.70
C GLN A 121 8.02 -0.10 19.74
N VAL A 122 7.40 -0.61 18.69
CA VAL A 122 5.96 -0.91 18.65
C VAL A 122 5.82 -2.42 18.42
N PRO A 123 5.22 -3.15 19.37
CA PRO A 123 5.09 -4.60 19.26
C PRO A 123 4.20 -5.00 18.07
N PRO A 124 4.30 -6.25 17.58
CA PRO A 124 3.35 -6.77 16.61
C PRO A 124 1.90 -6.63 17.09
N ALA A 125 0.99 -6.37 16.16
CA ALA A 125 -0.44 -6.32 16.42
C ALA A 125 -0.93 -7.69 16.90
N SER A 126 -1.80 -7.71 17.91
CA SER A 126 -2.43 -8.93 18.41
C SER A 126 -3.44 -9.52 17.42
N GLY A 127 -4.04 -8.69 16.57
CA GLY A 127 -4.93 -9.08 15.48
C GLY A 127 -4.34 -8.73 14.12
N THR A 128 -4.59 -9.57 13.11
CA THR A 128 -4.23 -9.32 11.71
C THR A 128 -5.47 -9.50 10.84
N SER A 129 -5.55 -8.73 9.76
CA SER A 129 -6.66 -8.73 8.81
C SER A 129 -6.18 -9.03 7.40
N LEU A 130 -7.13 -9.27 6.50
CA LEU A 130 -6.86 -9.18 5.07
C LEU A 130 -6.58 -7.70 4.75
N ILE A 131 -5.37 -7.40 4.28
CA ILE A 131 -4.97 -6.07 3.80
C ILE A 131 -4.74 -6.13 2.29
N HIS A 132 -4.93 -5.01 1.60
CA HIS A 132 -4.64 -4.84 0.18
C HIS A 132 -3.14 -4.93 -0.11
N GLY A 133 -2.33 -4.28 0.74
CA GLY A 133 -0.87 -4.21 0.62
C GLY A 133 -0.36 -3.21 -0.43
N ASP A 134 -1.26 -2.48 -1.10
CA ASP A 134 -0.93 -1.38 -2.02
C ASP A 134 -2.13 -0.42 -2.29
N PRO A 135 -2.85 0.09 -1.27
CA PRO A 135 -4.03 0.94 -1.47
C PRO A 135 -3.66 2.40 -1.82
N VAL A 136 -2.73 2.58 -2.75
CA VAL A 136 -2.30 3.90 -3.23
C VAL A 136 -3.40 4.56 -4.09
N PRO A 137 -3.38 5.89 -4.29
CA PRO A 137 -4.42 6.57 -5.07
C PRO A 137 -4.63 6.01 -6.49
N GLY A 138 -3.57 5.50 -7.13
CA GLY A 138 -3.65 4.87 -8.45
C GLY A 138 -4.48 3.57 -8.47
N ASN A 139 -4.63 2.91 -7.32
CA ASN A 139 -5.35 1.65 -7.17
C ASN A 139 -6.77 1.82 -6.63
N LEU A 140 -7.28 3.06 -6.60
CA LEU A 140 -8.62 3.42 -6.17
C LEU A 140 -9.39 4.00 -7.35
N VAL A 141 -10.49 3.36 -7.73
CA VAL A 141 -11.38 3.85 -8.80
C VAL A 141 -12.68 4.36 -8.18
N ALA A 142 -12.99 5.62 -8.45
CA ALA A 142 -14.25 6.26 -8.06
C ALA A 142 -15.26 6.14 -9.20
N HIS A 143 -16.44 5.59 -8.88
CA HIS A 143 -17.57 5.42 -9.79
C HIS A 143 -18.87 5.44 -9.01
N ASP A 144 -19.96 5.98 -9.57
CA ASP A 144 -21.31 5.95 -8.99
C ASP A 144 -21.42 6.27 -7.49
N GLY A 145 -20.59 7.20 -7.00
CA GLY A 145 -20.55 7.59 -5.58
C GLY A 145 -19.91 6.56 -4.64
N THR A 146 -19.30 5.51 -5.17
CA THR A 146 -18.54 4.48 -4.44
C THR A 146 -17.06 4.45 -4.87
N LEU A 147 -16.29 3.59 -4.19
CA LEU A 147 -14.89 3.32 -4.44
C LEU A 147 -14.65 1.82 -4.55
N THR A 148 -13.87 1.43 -5.57
CA THR A 148 -13.40 0.05 -5.77
C THR A 148 -11.88 0.04 -5.76
N LEU A 149 -11.31 -0.96 -5.09
CA LEU A 149 -9.87 -1.23 -5.11
C LEU A 149 -9.53 -2.12 -6.30
N ILE A 150 -8.43 -1.81 -6.98
CA ILE A 150 -7.89 -2.57 -8.10
C ILE A 150 -6.42 -2.90 -7.84
N ASP A 151 -5.81 -3.68 -8.73
CA ASP A 151 -4.40 -4.10 -8.63
C ASP A 151 -4.09 -4.91 -7.36
N TRP A 152 -4.77 -6.04 -7.24
CA TRP A 152 -4.76 -6.88 -6.06
C TRP A 152 -3.59 -7.88 -6.00
N GLN A 153 -2.39 -7.44 -6.36
CA GLN A 153 -1.21 -8.31 -6.44
C GLN A 153 -0.47 -8.47 -5.11
N CYS A 154 -0.77 -7.61 -4.15
CA CYS A 154 -0.09 -7.52 -2.85
C CYS A 154 -0.88 -8.00 -1.62
N PRO A 155 -2.03 -8.72 -1.70
CA PRO A 155 -2.83 -8.96 -0.51
C PRO A 155 -2.08 -9.84 0.49
N GLN A 156 -2.24 -9.49 1.76
CA GLN A 156 -1.53 -10.09 2.88
C GLN A 156 -2.47 -10.28 4.07
N LYS A 157 -2.12 -11.21 4.95
CA LYS A 157 -2.65 -11.30 6.30
C LYS A 157 -1.74 -10.45 7.18
N GLY A 158 -2.11 -9.20 7.38
CA GLY A 158 -1.20 -8.18 7.90
C GLY A 158 -1.82 -7.28 8.97
N ASP A 159 -0.97 -6.39 9.48
CA ASP A 159 -1.39 -5.28 10.34
C ASP A 159 -2.18 -4.27 9.49
N PRO A 160 -3.47 -3.98 9.81
CA PRO A 160 -4.27 -2.98 9.09
C PRO A 160 -3.60 -1.61 8.96
N ALA A 161 -2.71 -1.27 9.90
CA ALA A 161 -1.97 -0.01 9.87
C ALA A 161 -1.10 0.15 8.61
N GLU A 162 -0.69 -0.96 7.97
CA GLU A 162 0.07 -0.99 6.73
C GLU A 162 -0.69 -0.30 5.59
N ASP A 163 -1.95 -0.67 5.37
CA ASP A 163 -2.79 -0.11 4.31
C ASP A 163 -3.09 1.38 4.57
N LEU A 164 -3.35 1.74 5.82
CA LEU A 164 -3.56 3.14 6.20
C LEU A 164 -2.30 3.97 5.93
N ALA A 165 -1.12 3.46 6.28
CA ALA A 165 0.14 4.16 6.07
C ALA A 165 0.51 4.29 4.59
N LEU A 166 0.26 3.26 3.77
CA LEU A 166 0.48 3.31 2.33
C LEU A 166 -0.42 4.34 1.66
N PHE A 167 -1.69 4.44 2.07
CA PHE A 167 -2.55 5.52 1.60
C PHE A 167 -2.06 6.89 2.08
N LEU A 168 -1.67 7.03 3.35
CA LEU A 168 -1.23 8.31 3.91
C LEU A 168 0.16 8.77 3.43
N SER A 169 0.94 7.89 2.81
CA SER A 169 2.30 8.16 2.33
C SER A 169 2.37 9.42 1.43
N PRO A 170 3.13 10.46 1.83
CA PRO A 170 3.39 11.62 0.99
C PRO A 170 3.99 11.26 -0.38
N ALA A 171 4.87 10.26 -0.45
CA ALA A 171 5.43 9.76 -1.70
C ALA A 171 4.33 9.22 -2.62
N MET A 172 3.49 8.31 -2.12
CA MET A 172 2.44 7.69 -2.93
C MET A 172 1.38 8.69 -3.36
N GLN A 173 1.01 9.62 -2.47
CA GLN A 173 0.09 10.70 -2.81
C GLN A 173 0.67 11.61 -3.91
N PHE A 174 1.94 12.00 -3.81
CA PHE A 174 2.61 12.79 -4.83
C PHE A 174 2.75 12.06 -6.16
N LEU A 175 3.19 10.81 -6.17
CA LEU A 175 3.42 10.04 -7.40
C LEU A 175 2.12 9.79 -8.18
N TYR A 176 1.00 9.55 -7.50
CA TYR A 176 -0.27 9.19 -8.15
C TYR A 176 -1.28 10.34 -8.27
N ARG A 177 -1.16 11.43 -7.49
CA ARG A 177 -2.05 12.61 -7.59
C ARG A 177 -1.33 13.93 -7.91
N GLY A 178 -0.01 13.92 -7.96
CA GLY A 178 0.81 15.13 -8.15
C GLY A 178 0.89 16.04 -6.92
N LYS A 179 0.28 15.66 -5.79
CA LYS A 179 0.28 16.43 -4.53
C LYS A 179 0.11 15.52 -3.31
N VAL A 180 0.67 15.95 -2.19
CA VAL A 180 0.47 15.31 -0.88
C VAL A 180 -0.94 15.58 -0.34
N LEU A 181 -1.40 14.77 0.62
CA LEU A 181 -2.59 15.10 1.40
C LEU A 181 -2.33 16.34 2.26
N SER A 182 -3.37 17.15 2.45
CA SER A 182 -3.36 18.18 3.48
C SER A 182 -3.55 17.57 4.86
N ARG A 183 -3.12 18.27 5.93
CA ARG A 183 -3.38 17.85 7.32
C ARG A 183 -4.85 17.60 7.62
N ALA A 184 -5.75 18.37 6.99
CA ALA A 184 -7.19 18.18 7.14
C ALA A 184 -7.67 16.88 6.48
N GLU A 185 -7.13 16.52 5.32
CA GLU A 185 -7.43 15.23 4.67
C GLU A 185 -6.87 14.04 5.46
N GLU A 186 -5.63 14.14 5.98
CA GLU A 186 -5.05 13.10 6.85
C GLU A 186 -5.89 12.89 8.12
N ALA A 187 -6.26 13.97 8.80
CA ALA A 187 -7.08 13.91 10.00
C ALA A 187 -8.48 13.33 9.70
N ALA A 188 -9.09 13.73 8.58
CA ALA A 188 -10.39 13.20 8.16
C ALA A 188 -10.32 11.70 7.81
N PHE A 189 -9.22 11.26 7.19
CA PHE A 189 -8.97 9.85 6.90
C PHE A 189 -8.90 9.02 8.19
N LEU A 190 -8.00 9.40 9.11
CA LEU A 190 -7.80 8.66 10.36
C LEU A 190 -9.05 8.65 11.24
N ALA A 191 -9.77 9.78 11.32
CA ALA A 191 -11.00 9.88 12.09
C ALA A 191 -12.17 9.06 11.50
N ALA A 192 -12.14 8.77 10.20
CA ALA A 192 -13.19 8.01 9.53
C ALA A 192 -12.95 6.50 9.51
N TYR A 193 -11.73 6.05 9.84
CA TYR A 193 -11.45 4.62 9.97
C TYR A 193 -12.17 4.05 11.22
N PRO A 194 -12.90 2.92 11.11
CA PRO A 194 -13.83 2.50 12.15
C PRO A 194 -13.18 2.02 13.45
N ASP A 195 -11.99 1.43 13.38
CA ASP A 195 -11.25 0.99 14.58
C ASP A 195 -10.19 2.01 14.97
N ARG A 196 -10.50 2.77 16.03
CA ARG A 196 -9.63 3.82 16.56
C ARG A 196 -8.26 3.29 17.03
N LEU A 197 -8.18 2.05 17.53
CA LEU A 197 -6.90 1.47 17.99
C LEU A 197 -5.95 1.24 16.83
N VAL A 198 -6.48 0.85 15.66
CA VAL A 198 -5.69 0.76 14.43
C VAL A 198 -5.20 2.13 13.99
N ALA A 199 -6.05 3.17 14.02
CA ALA A 199 -5.65 4.52 13.64
C ALA A 199 -4.54 5.08 14.57
N GLU A 200 -4.67 4.89 15.88
CA GLU A 200 -3.65 5.27 16.88
C GLU A 200 -2.35 4.47 16.67
N ARG A 201 -2.47 3.18 16.31
CA ARG A 201 -1.33 2.34 15.97
C ARG A 201 -0.63 2.77 14.68
N THR A 202 -1.37 3.19 13.66
CA THR A 202 -0.81 3.78 12.43
C THR A 202 0.04 4.99 12.76
N GLU A 203 -0.47 5.89 13.61
CA GLU A 203 0.30 7.06 14.06
C GLU A 203 1.54 6.65 14.86
N ALA A 204 1.45 5.66 15.75
CA ALA A 204 2.61 5.15 16.48
C ALA A 204 3.68 4.53 15.58
N LEU A 205 3.29 3.86 14.48
CA LEU A 205 4.19 3.25 13.51
C LEU A 205 4.66 4.20 12.39
N LYS A 206 4.07 5.40 12.29
CA LYS A 206 4.30 6.38 11.23
C LYS A 206 5.79 6.67 10.96
N PRO A 207 6.68 6.81 11.95
CA PRO A 207 8.11 6.95 11.70
C PRO A 207 8.73 5.78 10.91
N TRP A 208 8.37 4.54 11.23
CA TRP A 208 8.87 3.35 10.52
C TRP A 208 8.31 3.24 9.12
N PHE A 209 7.05 3.62 8.92
CA PHE A 209 6.44 3.64 7.60
C PHE A 209 7.10 4.67 6.67
N HIS A 210 7.31 5.91 7.14
CA HIS A 210 8.02 6.93 6.36
C HIS A 210 9.45 6.51 6.04
N TRP A 211 10.17 5.96 7.03
CA TRP A 211 11.54 5.49 6.81
C TRP A 211 11.61 4.37 5.76
N ARG A 212 10.71 3.39 5.84
CA ARG A 212 10.61 2.30 4.85
C ARG A 212 10.25 2.82 3.46
N MET A 213 9.30 3.76 3.39
CA MET A 213 8.88 4.33 2.10
C MET A 213 9.99 5.18 1.47
N ALA A 214 10.73 5.95 2.26
CA ALA A 214 11.91 6.66 1.79
C ALA A 214 12.96 5.69 1.22
N ALA A 215 13.22 4.57 1.90
CA ALA A 215 14.11 3.52 1.41
C ALA A 215 13.62 2.92 0.08
N TYR A 216 12.31 2.67 -0.02
CA TYR A 216 11.71 2.16 -1.26
C TYR A 216 11.82 3.16 -2.42
N CYS A 217 11.54 4.43 -2.18
CA CYS A 217 11.71 5.49 -3.17
C CYS A 217 13.18 5.64 -3.60
N LEU A 218 14.14 5.51 -2.68
CA LEU A 218 15.57 5.48 -3.04
C LEU A 218 15.86 4.31 -4.00
N TRP A 219 15.42 3.12 -3.63
CA TRP A 219 15.59 1.92 -4.47
C TRP A 219 14.99 2.16 -5.86
N LYS A 220 13.75 2.68 -5.94
CA LYS A 220 13.10 3.00 -7.21
C LYS A 220 13.84 4.05 -8.03
N ALA A 221 14.34 5.10 -7.40
CA ALA A 221 15.13 6.14 -8.06
C ALA A 221 16.40 5.58 -8.69
N GLU A 222 17.10 4.67 -8.01
CA GLU A 222 18.29 4.00 -8.54
C GLU A 222 17.96 3.03 -9.70
N GLN A 223 16.71 2.57 -9.80
CA GLN A 223 16.20 1.83 -10.97
C GLN A 223 15.70 2.73 -12.12
N GLY A 224 15.96 4.04 -12.06
CA GLY A 224 15.57 5.00 -13.11
C GLY A 224 14.23 5.70 -12.87
N GLY A 225 13.67 5.62 -11.67
CA GLY A 225 12.46 6.33 -11.27
C GLY A 225 12.64 7.85 -11.22
N ALA A 226 12.15 8.58 -12.23
CA ALA A 226 12.43 10.01 -12.41
C ALA A 226 11.93 10.89 -11.25
N GLN A 227 10.76 10.57 -10.69
CA GLN A 227 10.13 11.33 -9.61
C GLN A 227 10.41 10.74 -8.22
N ASP A 228 10.98 9.54 -8.15
CA ASP A 228 11.16 8.81 -6.90
C ASP A 228 12.15 9.50 -5.94
N ARG A 229 13.13 10.27 -6.45
CA ARG A 229 13.98 11.11 -5.57
C ARG A 229 13.18 12.21 -4.88
N ALA A 230 12.25 12.85 -5.58
CA ALA A 230 11.40 13.87 -4.98
C ALA A 230 10.43 13.23 -3.97
N ALA A 231 9.85 12.08 -4.33
CA ALA A 231 8.99 11.31 -3.45
C ALA A 231 9.72 10.87 -2.16
N MET A 232 10.97 10.42 -2.27
CA MET A 232 11.84 10.09 -1.12
C MET A 232 12.01 11.29 -0.18
N GLN A 233 12.24 12.49 -0.71
CA GLN A 233 12.42 13.69 0.10
C GLN A 233 11.15 14.08 0.85
N LEU A 234 9.96 13.83 0.29
CA LEU A 234 8.70 14.05 0.99
C LEU A 234 8.56 13.12 2.21
N GLU A 235 8.97 11.86 2.08
CA GLU A 235 8.97 10.90 3.19
C GLU A 235 9.99 11.26 4.27
N ILE A 236 11.20 11.68 3.87
CA ILE A 236 12.23 12.16 4.80
C ILE A 236 11.72 13.39 5.57
N ALA A 237 11.11 14.35 4.89
CA ALA A 237 10.58 15.56 5.52
C ALA A 237 9.45 15.21 6.51
N ALA A 238 8.55 14.30 6.14
CA ALA A 238 7.49 13.81 7.02
C ALA A 238 8.08 13.11 8.26
N LEU A 239 9.06 12.23 8.07
CA LEU A 239 9.77 11.54 9.16
C LEU A 239 10.44 12.54 10.13
N GLN A 240 11.19 13.50 9.60
CA GLN A 240 11.90 14.51 10.39
C GLN A 240 10.96 15.46 11.13
N SER A 241 9.72 15.63 10.65
CA SER A 241 8.70 16.41 11.38
C SER A 241 8.19 15.70 12.65
N ILE A 242 8.42 14.38 12.75
CA ILE A 242 7.98 13.54 13.88
C ILE A 242 9.15 13.30 14.85
N ILE A 243 10.35 13.07 14.33
CA ILE A 243 11.55 12.87 15.15
C ILE A 243 12.01 14.24 15.67
N PRO A 244 12.12 14.47 16.99
CA PRO A 244 12.68 15.71 17.51
C PRO A 244 14.10 15.91 16.95
N SER A 245 14.43 17.11 16.45
CA SER A 245 15.80 17.42 16.07
C SER A 245 16.72 17.18 17.26
N THR A 246 17.68 16.27 17.12
CA THR A 246 18.81 16.17 18.05
C THR A 246 19.65 17.43 17.86
N ALA A 247 19.40 18.42 18.71
CA ALA A 247 20.30 19.55 18.93
C ALA A 247 21.55 19.09 19.69
#